data_AF-A0A930A305-F1
#
_entry.id   AF-A0A930A305-F1
#
_cell.length_a   1.000
_cell.length_b   1.000
_cell.length_c   1.000
_cell.angle_alpha   90.00
_cell.angle_beta   90.00
_cell.angle_gamma   90.00
#
_symmetry.space_group_name_H-M   'P 1'
#
loop_
_entity.id
_entity.type
_entity.pdbx_description
1 polymer ?
#
loop_
_entity_poly.entity_id
_entity_poly.type
_entity_poly.pdbx_seq_one_letter_code
_entity_poly.pdbx_strand_id
1 'polypeptide(L)'
;IANGWVFHKEPIDGKYYLFYKDGVRLTGAGVDANNEKRYYVNGILAEGNATFDGITRFYKEGISIDANSNIFTINGLPANGWVTFNNPVNGKTRLFYVDGIPLTGKVKDNDGEHLFIKGSLAEGLQEYNGLTLLYENGDPVTGIRNGKYYVNGIIANGWVFHKEPIDGKYYLFYKDGVRLTGAGVDANNETRYYV
;
A
#
# COMPACT_ATOMS: atom_id res chain seq x y z
N ILE A 1 18.82 23.22 28.33
CA ILE A 1 18.69 23.73 26.94
C ILE A 1 17.82 22.74 26.18
N ALA A 2 16.82 23.20 25.43
CA ALA A 2 15.88 22.32 24.73
C ALA A 2 16.55 21.61 23.54
N ASN A 3 16.39 20.29 23.46
CA ASN A 3 16.89 19.43 22.39
C ASN A 3 15.84 18.35 22.12
N GLY A 4 15.24 18.37 20.93
CA GLY A 4 14.12 17.49 20.56
C GLY A 4 12.78 18.22 20.49
N TRP A 5 11.70 17.43 20.40
CA TRP A 5 10.33 17.95 20.42
C TRP A 5 9.98 18.55 21.78
N VAL A 6 9.47 19.78 21.76
CA VAL A 6 9.01 20.50 22.94
C VAL A 6 7.53 20.82 22.76
N PHE A 7 6.75 20.51 23.80
CA PHE A 7 5.38 20.98 23.93
C PHE A 7 5.34 22.38 24.55
N HIS A 8 4.57 23.27 23.96
CA HIS A 8 4.28 24.60 24.50
C HIS A 8 2.84 24.66 25.00
N LYS A 9 2.61 25.20 26.20
CA LYS A 9 1.25 25.34 26.76
C LYS A 9 0.38 26.28 25.92
N GLU A 10 0.98 27.35 25.41
CA GLU A 10 0.39 28.26 24.44
C GLU A 10 1.06 28.03 23.08
N PRO A 11 0.32 28.02 21.97
CA PRO A 11 0.89 27.75 20.66
C PRO A 11 1.83 28.87 20.22
N ILE A 12 2.96 28.50 19.62
CA ILE A 12 3.89 29.43 18.98
C ILE A 12 3.74 29.26 17.47
N ASP A 13 3.47 30.34 16.75
CA ASP A 13 3.16 30.32 15.31
C ASP A 13 2.06 29.30 14.95
N GLY A 14 1.07 29.12 15.84
CA GLY A 14 -0.03 28.18 15.68
C GLY A 14 0.32 26.70 15.92
N LYS A 15 1.52 26.40 16.45
CA LYS A 15 1.98 25.03 16.73
C LYS A 15 2.24 24.82 18.23
N TYR A 16 1.77 23.68 18.74
CA TYR A 16 2.02 23.24 20.12
C TYR A 16 3.30 22.41 20.26
N TYR A 17 3.73 21.77 19.18
CA TYR A 17 4.94 20.95 19.16
C TYR A 17 5.92 21.55 18.16
N LEU A 18 7.12 21.84 18.64
CA LEU A 18 8.22 22.36 17.83
C LEU A 18 9.51 21.62 18.20
N PHE A 19 10.35 21.38 17.20
CA PHE A 19 11.64 20.73 17.39
C PHE A 19 12.74 21.77 17.63
N TYR A 20 13.49 21.58 18.71
CA TYR A 20 14.58 22.47 19.10
C TYR A 20 15.92 21.75 19.03
N LYS A 21 16.97 22.52 18.73
CA LYS A 21 18.36 22.11 18.90
C LYS A 21 19.11 23.26 19.54
N ASP A 22 19.82 22.98 20.63
CA ASP A 22 20.59 23.96 21.39
C ASP A 22 19.74 25.19 21.82
N GLY A 23 18.46 24.96 22.11
CA GLY A 23 17.54 25.98 22.60
C GLY A 23 16.92 26.88 21.53
N VAL A 24 17.26 26.67 20.25
CA VAL A 24 16.65 27.36 19.10
C VAL A 24 15.82 26.41 18.27
N ARG A 25 14.78 26.93 17.60
CA ARG A 25 13.97 26.14 16.66
C ARG A 25 14.85 25.66 15.52
N LEU A 26 14.81 24.36 15.24
CA LEU A 26 15.71 23.77 14.26
C LEU A 26 15.26 24.07 12.83
N THR A 27 16.16 24.59 12.00
CA THR A 27 16.08 24.52 10.55
C THR A 27 17.26 23.69 10.04
N GLY A 28 16.99 22.61 9.33
CA GLY A 28 18.01 21.63 8.91
C GLY A 28 17.79 20.24 9.50
N ALA A 29 18.84 19.42 9.51
CA ALA A 29 18.75 18.04 9.97
C ALA A 29 18.77 17.92 11.51
N GLY A 30 17.82 17.15 12.03
CA GLY A 30 17.72 16.74 13.44
C GLY A 30 17.56 15.23 13.56
N VAL A 31 17.89 14.69 14.73
CA VAL A 31 17.67 13.28 15.07
C VAL A 31 16.66 13.25 16.20
N ASP A 32 15.56 12.52 16.00
CA ASP A 32 14.53 12.40 17.03
C ASP A 32 14.88 11.35 18.10
N ALA A 33 13.99 11.16 19.07
CA ALA A 33 14.18 10.21 20.16
C ALA A 33 14.23 8.74 19.71
N ASN A 34 13.77 8.44 18.49
CA ASN A 34 13.82 7.11 17.87
C ASN A 34 15.10 6.90 17.05
N ASN A 35 16.03 7.85 17.09
CA ASN A 35 17.27 7.86 16.31
C ASN A 35 17.04 7.99 14.79
N GLU A 36 15.88 8.52 14.37
CA GLU A 36 15.59 8.80 12.96
C GLU A 36 16.04 10.21 12.58
N LYS A 37 16.75 10.33 11.45
CA LYS A 37 17.16 11.63 10.91
C LYS A 37 16.00 12.24 10.11
N ARG A 38 15.55 13.42 10.53
CA ARG A 38 14.49 14.21 9.90
C ARG A 38 15.00 15.63 9.62
N TYR A 39 14.39 16.32 8.66
CA TYR A 39 14.66 17.71 8.32
C TYR A 39 13.51 18.59 8.79
N TYR A 40 13.87 19.79 9.27
CA TYR A 40 12.94 20.72 9.86
C TYR A 40 13.07 22.10 9.22
N VAL A 41 11.97 22.84 9.16
CA VAL A 41 11.92 24.26 8.82
C VAL A 41 11.30 24.97 10.02
N ASN A 42 12.11 25.78 10.71
CA ASN A 42 11.69 26.54 11.89
C ASN A 42 11.01 25.69 12.99
N GLY A 43 11.56 24.51 13.25
CA GLY A 43 11.07 23.56 14.25
C GLY A 43 9.88 22.71 13.82
N ILE A 44 9.41 22.85 12.58
CA ILE A 44 8.35 22.01 11.99
C ILE A 44 9.01 21.03 11.03
N LEU A 45 8.49 19.80 10.91
CA LEU A 45 8.95 18.86 9.88
C LEU A 45 8.88 19.52 8.49
N ALA A 46 9.93 19.34 7.69
CA ALA A 46 9.96 19.87 6.33
C ALA A 46 8.91 19.16 5.46
N GLU A 47 8.16 19.96 4.70
CA GLU A 47 7.11 19.53 3.78
C GLU A 47 7.27 20.27 2.45
N GLY A 48 7.15 19.56 1.33
CA GLY A 48 7.32 20.12 0.01
C GLY A 48 8.77 20.46 -0.35
N ASN A 49 8.97 21.41 -1.26
CA ASN A 49 10.30 21.84 -1.66
C ASN A 49 10.96 22.68 -0.56
N ALA A 50 12.11 22.22 -0.06
CA ALA A 50 12.91 22.96 0.91
C ALA A 50 14.40 22.91 0.54
N THR A 51 15.12 23.99 0.84
CA THR A 51 16.54 24.14 0.55
C THR A 51 17.34 24.10 1.84
N PHE A 52 18.26 23.14 1.94
CA PHE A 52 19.18 23.01 3.06
C PHE A 52 20.60 22.91 2.52
N ASP A 53 21.53 23.64 3.11
CA ASP A 53 22.95 23.69 2.71
C ASP A 53 23.14 23.97 1.20
N GLY A 54 22.28 24.83 0.64
CA GLY A 54 22.29 25.18 -0.79
C GLY A 54 21.69 24.13 -1.73
N ILE A 55 21.13 23.04 -1.21
CA ILE A 55 20.53 21.97 -2.00
C ILE A 55 19.02 21.93 -1.77
N THR A 56 18.25 22.17 -2.83
CA THR A 56 16.79 22.00 -2.82
C THR A 56 16.42 20.53 -2.99
N ARG A 57 15.57 20.01 -2.11
CA ARG A 57 14.95 18.68 -2.26
C ARG A 57 13.47 18.77 -1.89
N PHE A 58 12.69 17.76 -2.28
CA PHE A 58 11.33 17.59 -1.81
C PHE A 58 11.33 16.79 -0.50
N TYR A 59 10.51 17.19 0.45
CA TYR A 59 10.40 16.59 1.77
C TYR A 59 8.96 16.19 2.08
N LYS A 60 8.80 15.06 2.75
CA LYS A 60 7.53 14.62 3.35
C LYS A 60 7.82 14.11 4.75
N GLU A 61 7.13 14.64 5.75
CA GLU A 61 7.38 14.39 7.16
C GLU A 61 8.88 14.53 7.54
N GLY A 62 9.55 15.54 6.99
CA GLY A 62 10.97 15.80 7.22
C GLY A 62 11.92 14.79 6.57
N ILE A 63 11.45 13.80 5.81
CA ILE A 63 12.33 12.88 5.09
C ILE A 63 12.61 13.48 3.71
N SER A 64 13.89 13.64 3.36
CA SER A 64 14.27 14.01 1.99
C SER A 64 13.93 12.88 1.05
N ILE A 65 13.08 13.15 0.07
CA ILE A 65 12.85 12.24 -1.03
C ILE A 65 13.94 12.59 -2.06
N ASP A 66 15.02 11.81 -2.06
CA ASP A 66 16.20 12.09 -2.89
C ASP A 66 15.94 11.79 -4.37
N ALA A 67 16.81 12.28 -5.27
CA ALA A 67 16.73 12.01 -6.70
C ALA A 67 17.02 10.53 -7.09
N ASN A 68 17.44 9.68 -6.14
CA ASN A 68 17.51 8.23 -6.33
C ASN A 68 16.15 7.56 -6.07
N SER A 69 15.24 8.29 -5.41
CA SER A 69 13.81 8.04 -5.41
C SER A 69 13.26 8.62 -6.72
N ASN A 70 12.92 7.75 -7.68
CA ASN A 70 12.34 8.11 -8.98
C ASN A 70 10.99 8.87 -8.84
N ILE A 71 11.00 10.12 -8.36
CA ILE A 71 9.82 10.98 -8.38
C ILE A 71 9.57 11.36 -9.84
N PHE A 72 8.50 10.81 -10.39
CA PHE A 72 8.03 11.15 -11.71
C PHE A 72 7.31 12.49 -11.66
N THR A 73 7.84 13.50 -12.35
CA THR A 73 7.27 14.84 -12.42
C THR A 73 6.69 15.14 -13.80
N ILE A 74 5.54 15.81 -13.84
CA ILE A 74 4.93 16.37 -15.05
C ILE A 74 4.90 17.89 -14.90
N ASN A 75 5.53 18.62 -15.83
CA ASN A 75 5.64 20.09 -15.79
C ASN A 75 6.26 20.63 -14.49
N GLY A 76 7.24 19.93 -13.92
CA GLY A 76 7.92 20.33 -12.69
C GLY A 76 7.13 20.07 -11.40
N LEU A 77 5.95 19.46 -11.49
CA LEU A 77 5.14 19.03 -10.34
C LEU A 77 5.14 17.50 -10.21
N PRO A 78 5.14 16.94 -9.00
CA PRO A 78 5.00 15.49 -8.81
C PRO A 78 3.71 14.97 -9.45
N ALA A 79 3.82 13.90 -10.21
CA ALA A 79 2.67 13.29 -10.87
C ALA A 79 1.71 12.70 -9.85
N ASN A 80 0.41 12.91 -10.08
CA ASN A 80 -0.66 12.38 -9.25
C ASN A 80 -1.73 11.76 -10.14
N GLY A 81 -2.10 10.52 -9.84
CA GLY A 81 -3.03 9.73 -10.64
C GLY A 81 -2.36 8.92 -11.74
N TRP A 82 -3.17 8.54 -12.74
CA TRP A 82 -2.72 7.74 -13.88
C TRP A 82 -1.82 8.52 -14.82
N VAL A 83 -0.65 7.97 -15.09
CA VAL A 83 0.28 8.43 -16.12
C VAL A 83 0.36 7.39 -17.22
N THR A 84 0.20 7.83 -18.47
CA THR A 84 0.35 6.98 -19.66
C THR A 84 1.72 7.23 -20.30
N PHE A 85 2.41 6.15 -20.64
CA PHE A 85 3.71 6.16 -21.30
C PHE A 85 3.57 5.66 -22.74
N ASN A 86 4.16 6.39 -23.69
CA ASN A 86 4.16 6.00 -25.10
C ASN A 86 4.94 4.70 -25.34
N ASN A 87 6.00 4.48 -24.56
CA ASN A 87 6.74 3.22 -24.52
C ASN A 87 6.44 2.50 -23.20
N PRO A 88 6.14 1.19 -23.21
CA PRO A 88 5.87 0.46 -21.99
C PRO A 88 7.04 0.50 -21.01
N VAL A 89 6.75 0.75 -19.73
CA VAL A 89 7.69 0.61 -18.62
C VAL A 89 7.38 -0.73 -17.95
N ASN A 90 8.35 -1.67 -17.97
CA ASN A 90 8.15 -3.05 -17.48
C ASN A 90 6.91 -3.75 -18.08
N GLY A 91 6.64 -3.52 -19.37
CA GLY A 91 5.50 -4.11 -20.08
C GLY A 91 4.14 -3.45 -19.79
N LYS A 92 4.12 -2.34 -19.03
CA LYS A 92 2.90 -1.59 -18.70
C LYS A 92 2.96 -0.19 -19.32
N THR A 93 1.88 0.24 -19.94
CA THR A 93 1.76 1.56 -20.58
C THR A 93 1.07 2.59 -19.69
N ARG A 94 0.50 2.18 -18.56
CA ARG A 94 -0.10 3.08 -17.57
C ARG A 94 0.35 2.68 -16.17
N LEU A 95 0.74 3.68 -15.38
CA LEU A 95 1.08 3.51 -13.96
C LEU A 95 0.39 4.62 -13.14
N PHE A 96 -0.02 4.29 -11.93
CA PHE A 96 -0.63 5.19 -10.97
C PHE A 96 0.43 5.76 -10.02
N TYR A 97 0.45 7.08 -9.89
CA TYR A 97 1.40 7.80 -9.05
C TYR A 97 0.69 8.56 -7.93
N VAL A 98 1.33 8.63 -6.78
CA VAL A 98 0.95 9.51 -5.66
C VAL A 98 2.21 10.28 -5.25
N ASP A 99 2.14 11.60 -5.28
CA ASP A 99 3.27 12.49 -5.02
C ASP A 99 4.51 12.15 -5.88
N GLY A 100 4.28 11.78 -7.14
CA GLY A 100 5.30 11.37 -8.11
C GLY A 100 5.93 10.00 -7.82
N ILE A 101 5.45 9.25 -6.84
CA ILE A 101 5.92 7.90 -6.53
C ILE A 101 4.92 6.88 -7.10
N PRO A 102 5.38 5.83 -7.82
CA PRO A 102 4.48 4.79 -8.31
C PRO A 102 3.88 4.03 -7.12
N LEU A 103 2.55 4.02 -7.03
CA LEU A 103 1.83 3.56 -5.84
C LEU A 103 2.07 2.08 -5.55
N THR A 104 2.46 1.77 -4.31
CA THR A 104 2.29 0.43 -3.74
C THR A 104 1.38 0.56 -2.53
N GLY A 105 0.16 0.05 -2.64
CA GLY A 105 -0.88 0.25 -1.64
C GLY A 105 -2.28 0.26 -2.24
N LYS A 106 -3.27 0.45 -1.38
CA LYS A 106 -4.68 0.45 -1.79
C LYS A 106 -5.23 1.84 -1.99
N VAL A 107 -6.06 2.00 -3.02
CA VAL A 107 -6.82 3.23 -3.28
C VAL A 107 -8.29 2.88 -3.38
N LYS A 108 -9.13 3.69 -2.74
CA LYS A 108 -10.58 3.59 -2.83
C LYS A 108 -11.11 4.62 -3.83
N ASP A 109 -11.90 4.16 -4.79
CA ASP A 109 -12.62 4.99 -5.75
C ASP A 109 -14.12 4.62 -5.77
N ASN A 110 -14.83 4.96 -6.86
CA ASN A 110 -16.26 4.68 -6.99
C ASN A 110 -16.57 3.21 -7.26
N ASP A 111 -15.60 2.45 -7.77
CA ASP A 111 -15.77 1.06 -8.19
C ASP A 111 -15.29 0.08 -7.10
N GLY A 112 -14.43 0.52 -6.18
CA GLY A 112 -14.04 -0.28 -5.03
C GLY A 112 -12.77 0.20 -4.35
N GLU A 113 -12.11 -0.73 -3.66
CA GLU A 113 -10.77 -0.53 -3.13
C GLU A 113 -9.82 -1.45 -3.89
N HIS A 114 -8.90 -0.87 -4.65
CA HIS A 114 -8.00 -1.60 -5.55
C HIS A 114 -6.56 -1.55 -5.03
N LEU A 115 -5.86 -2.68 -5.08
CA LEU A 115 -4.44 -2.78 -4.74
C LEU A 115 -3.57 -2.44 -5.95
N PHE A 116 -2.58 -1.58 -5.73
CA PHE A 116 -1.53 -1.27 -6.67
C PHE A 116 -0.19 -1.78 -6.17
N ILE A 117 0.65 -2.27 -7.09
CA ILE A 117 2.03 -2.68 -6.87
C ILE A 117 2.90 -1.93 -7.86
N LYS A 118 3.78 -1.05 -7.36
CA LYS A 118 4.67 -0.20 -8.17
C LYS A 118 3.93 0.52 -9.31
N GLY A 119 2.76 1.09 -8.99
CA GLY A 119 1.90 1.86 -9.87
C GLY A 119 1.03 1.02 -10.81
N SER A 120 1.21 -0.29 -10.89
CA SER A 120 0.31 -1.17 -11.65
C SER A 120 -0.79 -1.70 -10.75
N LEU A 121 -1.99 -1.93 -11.29
CA LEU A 121 -2.98 -2.75 -10.60
C LEU A 121 -2.39 -4.13 -10.30
N ALA A 122 -2.67 -4.65 -9.10
CA ALA A 122 -2.19 -5.95 -8.67
C ALA A 122 -2.74 -7.07 -9.58
N GLU A 123 -1.86 -7.99 -9.97
CA GLU A 123 -2.17 -9.12 -10.84
C GLU A 123 -1.48 -10.38 -10.30
N GLY A 124 -2.17 -11.52 -10.32
CA GLY A 124 -1.62 -12.77 -9.83
C GLY A 124 -1.49 -12.82 -8.30
N LEU A 125 -0.67 -13.76 -7.80
CA LEU A 125 -0.42 -13.87 -6.36
C LEU A 125 0.45 -12.70 -5.90
N GLN A 126 -0.06 -11.93 -4.94
CA GLN A 126 0.64 -10.80 -4.34
C GLN A 126 0.68 -10.97 -2.83
N GLU A 127 1.87 -10.77 -2.26
CA GLU A 127 2.03 -10.63 -0.82
C GLU A 127 1.93 -9.14 -0.46
N TYR A 128 0.94 -8.80 0.36
CA TYR A 128 0.72 -7.45 0.85
C TYR A 128 0.26 -7.50 2.29
N ASN A 129 0.89 -6.71 3.17
CA ASN A 129 0.65 -6.71 4.61
C ASN A 129 0.70 -8.12 5.26
N GLY A 130 1.62 -8.97 4.81
CA GLY A 130 1.79 -10.33 5.33
C GLY A 130 0.72 -11.34 4.89
N LEU A 131 -0.17 -10.96 3.97
CA LEU A 131 -1.16 -11.85 3.36
C LEU A 131 -0.83 -12.05 1.89
N THR A 132 -0.78 -13.31 1.45
CA THR A 132 -0.69 -13.64 0.03
C THR A 132 -2.08 -13.92 -0.52
N LEU A 133 -2.52 -13.11 -1.48
CA LEU A 133 -3.83 -13.21 -2.12
C LEU A 133 -3.68 -13.20 -3.64
N LEU A 134 -4.62 -13.86 -4.34
CA LEU A 134 -4.74 -13.78 -5.79
C LEU A 134 -5.53 -12.53 -6.19
N TYR A 135 -4.93 -11.68 -7.03
CA TYR A 135 -5.53 -10.46 -7.55
C TYR A 135 -5.71 -10.51 -9.07
N GLU A 136 -6.74 -9.82 -9.56
CA GLU A 136 -6.94 -9.46 -10.96
C GLU A 136 -7.44 -8.02 -11.05
N ASN A 137 -6.81 -7.21 -11.90
CA ASN A 137 -7.11 -5.78 -12.02
C ASN A 137 -7.15 -5.03 -10.67
N GLY A 138 -6.29 -5.42 -9.72
CA GLY A 138 -6.22 -4.78 -8.41
C GLY A 138 -7.22 -5.33 -7.38
N ASP A 139 -8.13 -6.21 -7.78
CA ASP A 139 -9.15 -6.76 -6.91
C ASP A 139 -8.87 -8.22 -6.52
N PRO A 140 -9.15 -8.60 -5.26
CA PRO A 140 -8.99 -9.98 -4.83
C PRO A 140 -9.99 -10.89 -5.55
N VAL A 141 -9.51 -11.96 -6.18
CA VAL A 141 -10.33 -12.85 -7.02
C VAL A 141 -11.34 -13.64 -6.19
N THR A 142 -12.60 -13.64 -6.62
CA THR A 142 -13.58 -14.65 -6.19
C THR A 142 -14.05 -15.43 -7.41
N GLY A 143 -13.78 -16.73 -7.45
CA GLY A 143 -14.10 -17.58 -8.60
C GLY A 143 -13.03 -18.62 -8.93
N ILE A 144 -13.23 -19.34 -10.04
CA ILE A 144 -12.30 -20.38 -10.51
C ILE A 144 -11.16 -19.76 -11.33
N ARG A 145 -9.91 -20.07 -10.96
CA ARG A 145 -8.71 -19.81 -11.78
C ARG A 145 -7.82 -21.04 -11.76
N ASN A 146 -7.40 -21.48 -12.95
CA ASN A 146 -6.58 -22.67 -13.13
C ASN A 146 -7.13 -23.91 -12.39
N GLY A 147 -8.45 -24.12 -12.46
CA GLY A 147 -9.14 -25.24 -11.82
C GLY A 147 -9.28 -25.14 -10.29
N LYS A 148 -8.83 -24.04 -9.68
CA LYS A 148 -8.93 -23.80 -8.23
C LYS A 148 -9.91 -22.66 -7.96
N TYR A 149 -10.80 -22.84 -7.00
CA TYR A 149 -11.73 -21.81 -6.53
C TYR A 149 -11.06 -20.95 -5.46
N TYR A 150 -11.24 -19.63 -5.59
CA TYR A 150 -10.76 -18.62 -4.65
C TYR A 150 -11.93 -17.82 -4.10
N VAL A 151 -11.81 -17.36 -2.85
CA VAL A 151 -12.74 -16.46 -2.17
C VAL A 151 -11.94 -15.29 -1.64
N ASN A 152 -12.22 -14.09 -2.14
CA ASN A 152 -11.47 -12.87 -1.80
C ASN A 152 -9.95 -13.07 -1.90
N GLY A 153 -9.49 -13.70 -2.98
CA GLY A 153 -8.09 -13.96 -3.29
C GLY A 153 -7.47 -15.13 -2.50
N ILE A 154 -8.17 -15.68 -1.51
CA ILE A 154 -7.72 -16.84 -0.73
C ILE A 154 -8.17 -18.12 -1.43
N ILE A 155 -7.27 -19.10 -1.55
CA ILE A 155 -7.63 -20.42 -2.08
C ILE A 155 -8.67 -21.11 -1.18
N ALA A 156 -9.75 -21.62 -1.75
CA ALA A 156 -10.84 -22.20 -0.99
C ALA A 156 -10.41 -23.52 -0.30
N ASN A 157 -10.61 -23.61 1.01
CA ASN A 157 -10.36 -24.82 1.79
C ASN A 157 -11.41 -24.95 2.90
N GLY A 158 -12.38 -25.83 2.71
CA GLY A 158 -13.57 -25.98 3.54
C GLY A 158 -14.88 -25.70 2.80
N TRP A 159 -15.96 -25.51 3.57
CA TRP A 159 -17.27 -25.14 3.04
C TRP A 159 -17.27 -23.69 2.54
N VAL A 160 -17.78 -23.50 1.32
CA VAL A 160 -17.92 -22.18 0.69
C VAL A 160 -19.37 -21.98 0.26
N PHE A 161 -19.91 -20.80 0.55
CA PHE A 161 -21.18 -20.33 0.03
C PHE A 161 -21.00 -19.65 -1.33
N HIS A 162 -21.86 -19.97 -2.28
CA HIS A 162 -21.92 -19.34 -3.60
C HIS A 162 -23.22 -18.54 -3.71
N LYS A 163 -23.14 -17.28 -4.16
CA LYS A 163 -24.35 -16.46 -4.38
C LYS A 163 -25.23 -17.02 -5.50
N GLU A 164 -24.60 -17.55 -6.55
CA GLU A 164 -25.25 -18.30 -7.62
C GLU A 164 -24.94 -19.79 -7.44
N PRO A 165 -25.94 -20.67 -7.48
CA PRO A 165 -25.72 -22.09 -7.22
C PRO A 165 -24.90 -22.73 -8.33
N ILE A 166 -23.94 -23.58 -7.94
CA ILE A 166 -23.17 -24.42 -8.86
C ILE A 166 -23.75 -25.83 -8.76
N ASP A 167 -24.15 -26.42 -9.89
CA ASP A 167 -24.88 -27.69 -9.95
C ASP A 167 -26.09 -27.75 -9.01
N GLY A 168 -26.83 -26.64 -8.90
CA GLY A 168 -28.01 -26.53 -8.04
C GLY A 168 -27.71 -26.40 -6.54
N LYS A 169 -26.44 -26.24 -6.13
CA LYS A 169 -26.04 -26.12 -4.72
C LYS A 169 -25.39 -24.78 -4.40
N TYR A 170 -25.78 -24.23 -3.26
CA TYR A 170 -25.23 -22.99 -2.71
C TYR A 170 -24.02 -23.23 -1.79
N TYR A 171 -23.92 -24.41 -1.17
CA TYR A 171 -22.82 -24.77 -0.28
C TYR A 171 -22.05 -25.93 -0.85
N LEU A 172 -20.76 -25.72 -1.10
CA LEU A 172 -19.86 -26.71 -1.67
C LEU A 172 -18.60 -26.80 -0.83
N PHE A 173 -18.04 -27.99 -0.70
CA PHE A 173 -16.80 -28.21 0.03
C PHE A 173 -15.62 -28.23 -0.95
N TYR A 174 -14.59 -27.46 -0.62
CA TYR A 174 -13.35 -27.38 -1.39
C TYR A 174 -12.18 -27.88 -0.55
N LYS A 175 -11.21 -28.52 -1.20
CA LYS A 175 -9.90 -28.81 -0.60
C LYS A 175 -8.84 -28.31 -1.55
N ASP A 176 -7.97 -27.43 -1.05
CA ASP A 176 -6.90 -26.80 -1.83
C ASP A 176 -7.41 -26.19 -3.17
N GLY A 177 -8.58 -25.55 -3.10
CA GLY A 177 -9.27 -24.91 -4.22
C GLY A 177 -10.06 -25.85 -5.11
N VAL A 178 -9.94 -27.17 -4.95
CA VAL A 178 -10.66 -28.15 -5.78
C VAL A 178 -11.95 -28.54 -5.08
N ARG A 179 -13.08 -28.47 -5.81
CA ARG A 179 -14.36 -28.94 -5.30
C ARG A 179 -14.29 -30.44 -5.07
N LEU A 180 -14.63 -30.89 -3.87
CA LEU A 180 -14.81 -32.32 -3.60
C LEU A 180 -16.21 -32.75 -4.02
N THR A 181 -16.28 -33.84 -4.79
CA THR A 181 -17.50 -34.55 -5.14
C THR A 181 -17.30 -36.04 -4.84
N GLY A 182 -18.32 -36.71 -4.31
CA GLY A 182 -18.22 -38.10 -3.85
C GLY A 182 -17.58 -38.24 -2.46
N ALA A 183 -16.90 -39.35 -2.21
CA ALA A 183 -16.29 -39.63 -0.90
C ALA A 183 -14.99 -38.82 -0.69
N GLY A 184 -14.84 -38.20 0.49
CA GLY A 184 -13.63 -37.54 0.93
C GLY A 184 -13.38 -37.75 2.42
N VAL A 185 -12.14 -37.56 2.87
CA VAL A 185 -11.75 -37.74 4.28
C VAL A 185 -11.63 -36.36 4.93
N ASP A 186 -12.32 -36.17 6.05
CA ASP A 186 -12.28 -34.92 6.81
C ASP A 186 -11.04 -34.83 7.73
N ALA A 187 -10.92 -33.72 8.48
CA ALA A 187 -9.79 -33.50 9.38
C ALA A 187 -9.72 -34.50 10.56
N ASN A 188 -10.80 -35.24 10.83
CA ASN A 188 -10.89 -36.27 11.87
C ASN A 188 -10.63 -37.68 11.30
N ASN A 189 -10.21 -37.78 10.04
CA ASN A 189 -9.99 -39.04 9.33
C ASN A 189 -11.29 -39.85 9.09
N GLU A 190 -12.46 -39.20 9.09
CA GLU A 190 -13.76 -39.81 8.79
C GLU A 190 -14.09 -39.65 7.29
N THR A 191 -14.65 -40.71 6.69
CA THR A 191 -15.15 -40.63 5.30
C THR A 191 -16.50 -39.93 5.27
N ARG A 192 -16.60 -38.83 4.53
CA ARG A 192 -17.83 -38.08 4.26
C ARG A 192 -18.13 -38.07 2.77
N TYR A 193 -19.41 -38.04 2.43
CA TYR A 193 -19.86 -37.90 1.04
C TYR A 193 -20.24 -36.44 0.79
N TYR A 194 -19.53 -35.83 -0.15
CA TYR A 194 -19.75 -34.48 -0.64
C TYR A 194 -20.49 -34.55 -1.97
N VAL A 195 -21.41 -33.62 -2.20
CA VAL A 195 -22.27 -33.61 -3.37
C VAL A 195 -21.98 -32.36 -4.20
#